data_AF-A0A5C7Y3U8-F1
#
_entry.id   AF-A0A5C7Y3U8-F1
#
_cell.length_a   1.000
_cell.length_b   1.000
_cell.length_c   1.000
_cell.angle_alpha   90.00
_cell.angle_beta   90.00
_cell.angle_gamma   90.00
#
_symmetry.space_group_name_H-M   'P 1'
#
loop_
_entity.id
_entity.type
_entity.pdbx_description
1 polymer ?
#
loop_
_entity_poly.entity_id
_entity_poly.type
_entity_poly.pdbx_seq_one_letter_code
_entity_poly.pdbx_strand_id
1 'polypeptide(L)'
;MSAAAEYSQVADAQLDALEGGPDADLYNAILDTIDLIFRLPGQAQALSTAITTADGIRMRLPVIGHPPYKVFWSTDGPRIEAIFPHP
;
A
#
# COMPACT_ATOMS: atom_id res chain seq x y z
N MET A 1 0.02 -17.02 -9.99
CA MET A 1 -0.37 -15.64 -10.33
C MET A 1 0.89 -14.81 -10.15
N SER A 2 1.29 -14.03 -11.16
CA SER A 2 2.58 -13.35 -11.16
C SER A 2 2.49 -12.06 -10.33
N ALA A 3 3.23 -12.00 -9.23
CA ALA A 3 3.35 -10.82 -8.34
C ALA A 3 3.64 -9.50 -9.09
N ALA A 4 4.24 -9.59 -10.28
CA ALA A 4 4.49 -8.45 -11.18
C ALA A 4 3.22 -7.68 -11.62
N ALA A 5 2.03 -8.27 -11.50
CA ALA A 5 0.76 -7.58 -11.77
C ALA A 5 0.19 -6.88 -10.52
N GLU A 6 0.53 -7.38 -9.32
CA GLU A 6 -0.08 -6.99 -8.04
C GLU A 6 0.68 -5.83 -7.36
N TYR A 7 1.94 -5.63 -7.74
CA TYR A 7 2.78 -4.54 -7.26
C TYR A 7 3.33 -3.72 -8.43
N SER A 8 3.42 -2.41 -8.23
CA SER A 8 4.25 -1.57 -9.10
C SER A 8 5.73 -1.78 -8.80
N GLN A 9 6.59 -1.50 -9.78
CA GLN A 9 8.04 -1.53 -9.56
C GLN A 9 8.47 -0.56 -8.44
N VAL A 10 7.72 0.53 -8.25
CA VAL A 10 7.98 1.48 -7.16
C VAL A 10 7.62 0.86 -5.82
N ALA A 11 6.46 0.23 -5.71
CA ALA A 11 6.03 -0.46 -4.48
C ALA A 11 6.98 -1.61 -4.12
N ASP A 12 7.39 -2.40 -5.12
CA ASP A 12 8.32 -3.52 -4.97
C ASP A 12 9.68 -3.04 -4.39
N ALA A 13 10.30 -2.05 -5.04
CA ALA A 13 11.57 -1.48 -4.57
C ALA A 13 11.46 -0.81 -3.19
N GLN A 14 10.29 -0.25 -2.85
CA GLN A 14 10.03 0.32 -1.53
C GLN A 14 9.89 -0.76 -0.47
N LEU A 15 9.25 -1.89 -0.77
CA LEU A 15 9.16 -3.03 0.13
C LEU A 15 10.54 -3.64 0.39
N ASP A 16 11.36 -3.82 -0.65
CA ASP A 16 12.74 -4.30 -0.49
C ASP A 16 13.56 -3.40 0.44
N ALA A 17 13.44 -2.08 0.29
CA ALA A 17 14.13 -1.11 1.12
C ALA A 17 13.64 -1.13 2.58
N LEU A 18 12.34 -1.35 2.79
CA LEU A 18 11.76 -1.46 4.14
C LEU A 18 12.13 -2.78 4.82
N GLU A 19 12.19 -3.88 4.07
CA GLU A 19 12.62 -5.20 4.56
C GLU A 19 14.08 -5.17 5.04
N GLY A 20 14.95 -4.48 4.32
CA GLY A 20 16.34 -4.24 4.73
C GLY A 20 16.53 -3.16 5.80
N GLY A 21 15.44 -2.52 6.23
CA GLY A 21 15.46 -1.42 7.20
C GLY A 21 15.60 -1.87 8.65
N PRO A 22 15.84 -0.93 9.59
CA PRO A 22 15.99 -1.24 11.01
C PRO A 22 14.66 -1.44 11.76
N ASP A 23 13.53 -1.08 11.16
CA ASP A 23 12.20 -1.09 11.80
C ASP A 23 11.34 -2.23 11.23
N ALA A 24 11.48 -3.41 11.82
CA ALA A 24 10.74 -4.60 11.42
C ALA A 24 9.23 -4.49 11.73
N ASP A 25 8.86 -3.74 12.78
CA ASP A 25 7.46 -3.54 13.15
C ASP A 25 6.74 -2.72 12.07
N LEU A 26 7.39 -1.67 11.55
CA LEU A 26 6.91 -0.92 10.40
C LEU A 26 6.70 -1.80 9.17
N TYR A 27 7.68 -2.64 8.84
CA TYR A 27 7.59 -3.53 7.68
C TYR A 27 6.40 -4.49 7.82
N ASN A 28 6.25 -5.12 8.98
CA ASN A 28 5.14 -6.02 9.26
C ASN A 28 3.78 -5.29 9.19
N ALA A 29 3.67 -4.09 9.76
CA ALA A 29 2.45 -3.29 9.71
C ALA A 29 2.05 -2.91 8.26
N ILE A 30 3.05 -2.67 7.40
CA ILE A 30 2.83 -2.43 5.96
C ILE A 30 2.31 -3.71 5.29
N LEU A 31 2.90 -4.87 5.58
CA LEU A 31 2.42 -6.15 5.05
C LEU A 31 0.99 -6.45 5.50
N ASP A 32 0.64 -6.21 6.77
CA ASP A 32 -0.72 -6.38 7.28
C ASP A 32 -1.72 -5.45 6.56
N THR A 33 -1.30 -4.22 6.27
CA THR A 33 -2.10 -3.24 5.51
C THR A 33 -2.32 -3.72 4.07
N ILE A 34 -1.30 -4.29 3.45
CA ILE A 34 -1.36 -4.85 2.10
C ILE A 34 -2.23 -6.12 2.06
N ASP A 35 -2.10 -7.01 3.05
CA ASP A 35 -2.94 -8.21 3.18
C ASP A 35 -4.42 -7.82 3.30
N LEU A 36 -4.74 -6.78 4.08
CA LEU A 36 -6.10 -6.23 4.17
C LEU A 36 -6.63 -5.77 2.80
N ILE A 37 -5.82 -5.09 2.00
CA ILE A 37 -6.20 -4.62 0.65
C ILE A 37 -6.56 -5.81 -0.25
N PHE A 38 -5.73 -6.85 -0.27
CA PHE A 38 -5.96 -7.99 -1.15
C PHE A 38 -7.09 -8.89 -0.66
N ARG A 39 -7.20 -9.14 0.65
CA ARG A 39 -8.21 -10.04 1.21
C ARG A 39 -9.59 -9.41 1.30
N LEU A 40 -9.66 -8.14 1.68
CA LEU A 40 -10.92 -7.43 1.95
C LEU A 40 -10.93 -6.05 1.27
N PRO A 41 -10.85 -5.98 -0.07
CA PRO A 41 -10.73 -4.72 -0.80
C PRO A 41 -11.86 -3.74 -0.52
N GLY A 42 -13.09 -4.23 -0.29
CA GLY A 42 -14.22 -3.37 0.08
C GLY A 42 -14.04 -2.68 1.45
N GLN A 43 -13.46 -3.37 2.42
CA GLN A 43 -13.14 -2.80 3.73
C GLN A 43 -11.95 -1.84 3.63
N ALA A 44 -10.90 -2.24 2.91
CA ALA A 44 -9.76 -1.38 2.63
C ALA A 44 -10.19 -0.08 1.94
N GLN A 45 -11.12 -0.15 0.99
CA GLN A 45 -11.67 1.01 0.30
C GLN A 45 -12.46 1.91 1.24
N ALA A 46 -13.30 1.34 2.11
CA ALA A 46 -14.07 2.11 3.10
C ALA A 46 -13.17 2.85 4.12
N LEU A 47 -11.98 2.30 4.40
CA LEU A 47 -10.98 2.90 5.29
C LEU A 47 -10.02 3.85 4.54
N SER A 48 -10.06 3.88 3.22
CA SER A 48 -9.16 4.68 2.39
C SER A 48 -9.72 6.08 2.10
N THR A 49 -8.81 7.02 1.86
CA THR A 49 -9.15 8.27 1.17
C THR A 49 -8.93 8.10 -0.32
N ALA A 50 -9.92 8.41 -1.16
CA ALA A 50 -9.75 8.46 -2.61
C ALA A 50 -9.01 9.74 -3.04
N ILE A 51 -8.05 9.60 -3.95
CA ILE A 51 -7.24 10.68 -4.52
C ILE A 51 -7.35 10.60 -6.03
N THR A 52 -7.77 11.69 -6.66
CA THR A 52 -7.77 11.79 -8.12
C THR A 52 -6.38 12.18 -8.61
N THR A 53 -5.80 11.35 -9.47
CA THR A 53 -4.55 11.65 -10.18
C THR A 53 -4.81 11.76 -11.69
N ALA A 54 -3.80 12.18 -12.45
CA ALA A 54 -3.89 12.18 -13.92
C ALA A 54 -4.14 10.78 -14.51
N ASP A 55 -3.75 9.74 -13.78
CA ASP A 55 -3.85 8.33 -14.18
C ASP A 55 -5.06 7.62 -13.57
N GLY A 56 -5.99 8.36 -12.95
CA GLY A 56 -7.22 7.84 -12.36
C GLY A 56 -7.29 7.95 -10.84
N ILE A 57 -8.22 7.22 -10.23
CA ILE A 57 -8.44 7.26 -8.78
C ILE A 57 -7.47 6.30 -8.09
N ARG A 58 -6.73 6.81 -7.11
CA ARG A 58 -5.88 6.03 -6.20
C ARG A 58 -6.45 6.08 -4.80
N MET A 59 -6.46 4.94 -4.12
CA MET A 59 -6.87 4.82 -2.74
C MET A 59 -5.64 4.99 -1.85
N ARG A 60 -5.76 5.79 -0.80
CA ARG A 60 -4.72 5.99 0.21
C ARG A 60 -5.21 5.43 1.55
N LEU A 61 -4.58 4.36 2.00
CA LEU A 61 -4.87 3.69 3.26
C LEU A 61 -3.74 3.98 4.28
N PRO A 62 -4.03 4.55 5.46
CA PRO A 62 -3.02 4.70 6.51
C PRO A 62 -2.54 3.35 7.05
N VAL A 63 -1.25 3.26 7.37
CA VAL A 63 -0.66 2.12 8.08
C VAL A 63 -0.94 2.29 9.57
N ILE A 64 -1.63 1.31 10.16
CA ILE A 64 -2.01 1.35 11.58
C ILE A 64 -0.75 1.28 12.44
N GLY A 65 -0.67 2.11 13.49
CA GLY A 65 0.50 2.16 14.38
C GLY A 65 1.68 2.97 13.81
N HIS A 66 1.67 3.28 12.51
CA HIS A 66 2.72 4.06 11.85
C HIS A 66 2.10 5.25 11.08
N PRO A 67 1.64 6.30 11.79
CA PRO A 67 0.90 7.43 11.21
C PRO A 67 1.52 8.12 9.97
N PRO A 68 2.86 8.25 9.84
CA PRO A 68 3.41 8.82 8.62
C PRO A 68 3.20 7.91 7.42
N TYR A 69 3.19 6.58 7.58
CA TYR A 69 3.17 5.65 6.46
C TYR A 69 1.77 5.40 5.91
N LYS A 70 1.68 5.40 4.58
CA LYS A 70 0.44 5.22 3.83
C LYS A 70 0.70 4.31 2.63
N VAL A 71 -0.21 3.37 2.39
CA VAL A 71 -0.21 2.49 1.21
C VAL A 71 -1.17 3.06 0.18
N PHE A 72 -0.66 3.24 -1.05
CA PHE A 72 -1.41 3.71 -2.20
C PHE A 72 -1.73 2.54 -3.11
N TRP A 73 -2.99 2.39 -3.51
CA TRP A 73 -3.43 1.23 -4.29
C TRP A 73 -4.57 1.60 -5.27
N SER A 74 -4.79 0.76 -6.29
CA SER A 74 -5.89 0.90 -7.26
C SER A 74 -6.99 -0.14 -7.08
N THR A 75 -8.17 0.15 -7.61
CA THR A 75 -9.38 -0.67 -7.46
C THR A 75 -9.82 -1.41 -8.74
N ASP A 76 -9.25 -1.08 -9.91
CA ASP A 76 -9.50 -1.78 -11.19
C ASP A 76 -8.93 -3.22 -11.22
N GLY A 77 -8.31 -3.60 -10.11
CA GLY A 77 -7.69 -4.85 -9.72
C GLY A 77 -6.81 -4.45 -8.54
N PRO A 78 -7.02 -4.98 -7.31
CA PRO A 78 -6.26 -4.52 -6.15
C PRO A 78 -4.78 -4.63 -6.47
N ARG A 79 -4.12 -3.48 -6.54
CA ARG A 79 -2.71 -3.37 -6.92
C ARG A 79 -2.05 -2.29 -6.10
N ILE A 80 -0.91 -2.62 -5.51
CA ILE A 80 -0.13 -1.69 -4.70
C ILE A 80 0.70 -0.82 -5.63
N GLU A 81 0.51 0.49 -5.51
CA GLU A 81 1.13 1.48 -6.38
C GLU A 81 2.36 2.09 -5.76
N ALA A 82 2.31 2.39 -4.46
CA ALA A 82 3.43 2.95 -3.71
C ALA A 82 3.18 2.91 -2.21
N ILE A 83 4.25 3.07 -1.43
CA ILE A 83 4.28 3.16 0.01
C ILE A 83 5.09 4.41 0.36
N PHE A 84 4.48 5.40 1.01
CA PHE A 84 5.16 6.64 1.35
C PHE A 84 5.03 6.98 2.83
N PRO A 85 6.10 7.48 3.48
CA PRO A 85 5.94 8.38 4.61
C PRO A 85 5.35 9.67 4.05
N HIS A 86 4.17 10.02 4.52
CA HIS A 86 3.50 11.26 4.19
C HIS A 86 3.76 12.24 5.34
N PRO A 87 4.34 13.41 5.06
CA PRO A 87 4.50 14.47 6.05
C PRO A 87 3.16 14.97 6.61
#